data_AF-A0A2V5PRX9-F1
#
_entry.id   AF-A0A2V5PRX9-F1
#
_cell.length_a   1.000
_cell.length_b   1.000
_cell.length_c   1.000
_cell.angle_alpha   90.00
_cell.angle_beta   90.00
_cell.angle_gamma   90.00
#
_symmetry.space_group_name_H-M   'P 1'
#
loop_
_entity.id
_entity.type
_entity.pdbx_description
1 polymer ?
#
loop_
_entity_poly.entity_id
_entity_poly.type
_entity_poly.pdbx_seq_one_letter_code
_entity_poly.pdbx_strand_id
1 'polypeptide(L)'
;MKTHSSPPNGQRGNTLLLTIVVTGLIGFLLATYLTLVQSQNGANVRSQSWNAAIPVVEAGIEEALAHLNTHGLTNGTLALEGWSESGGDFSIGRSVGDSFYSVTIRNYVVGSLSNSPIVESKGYVVMPLVLAASQNALLASSPSPNNTISYLGRGVRVHCRRDFIFMRGMVAKDSIDLNGNNVRTDSFDSSDPLHSTNGNYVAGMAMDNGDIAVNASLTNSLSIGNADIYGHVSTGPGGTVAIGPQGAVGDTAFHNSNQHGIETGWSKDDMNVSFPDVQPP
;
A
#
# COMPACT_ATOMS: atom_id res chain seq x y z
N MET A 1 -39.04 -2.07 95.73
CA MET A 1 -38.46 -0.88 95.07
C MET A 1 -37.54 -1.35 93.95
N LYS A 2 -38.03 -1.34 92.70
CA LYS A 2 -37.23 -1.55 91.49
C LYS A 2 -37.88 -0.73 90.38
N THR A 3 -37.29 0.42 90.06
CA THR A 3 -37.71 1.27 88.94
C THR A 3 -36.91 0.85 87.71
N HIS A 4 -37.57 0.26 86.72
CA HIS A 4 -36.99 0.03 85.40
C HIS A 4 -37.11 1.32 84.58
N SER A 5 -35.98 1.93 84.22
CA SER A 5 -35.92 2.99 83.23
C SER A 5 -35.97 2.39 81.83
N SER A 6 -36.90 2.87 81.00
CA SER A 6 -37.01 2.49 79.59
C SER A 6 -35.89 3.19 78.80
N PRO A 7 -35.16 2.51 77.89
CA PRO A 7 -34.09 3.12 77.12
C PRO A 7 -34.64 4.16 76.12
N PRO A 8 -33.89 5.23 75.81
CA PRO A 8 -34.39 6.36 75.03
C PRO A 8 -34.68 5.99 73.57
N ASN A 9 -35.91 6.28 73.11
CA ASN A 9 -36.42 6.01 71.75
C ASN A 9 -35.59 6.63 70.61
N GLY A 10 -34.69 7.58 70.90
CA GLY A 10 -33.83 8.23 69.90
C GLY A 10 -32.73 7.34 69.30
N GLN A 11 -32.31 6.28 70.00
CA GLN A 11 -31.26 5.38 69.50
C GLN A 11 -31.70 4.54 68.29
N ARG A 12 -32.99 4.16 68.23
CA ARG A 12 -33.54 3.32 67.15
C ARG A 12 -33.73 4.07 65.83
N GLY A 13 -34.11 5.35 65.90
CA GLY A 13 -34.24 6.21 64.72
C GLY A 13 -32.89 6.54 64.07
N ASN A 14 -31.85 6.74 64.89
CA ASN A 14 -30.50 7.01 64.41
C ASN A 14 -29.90 5.83 63.64
N THR A 15 -30.10 4.59 64.11
CA THR A 15 -29.64 3.39 63.40
C THR A 15 -30.31 3.22 62.04
N LEU A 16 -31.63 3.45 61.94
CA LEU A 16 -32.35 3.35 60.67
C LEU A 16 -31.82 4.38 59.66
N LEU A 17 -31.66 5.63 60.08
CA LEU A 17 -31.19 6.71 59.22
C LEU A 17 -29.76 6.44 58.73
N LEU A 18 -28.88 5.94 59.60
CA LEU A 18 -27.52 5.51 59.22
C LEU A 18 -27.57 4.40 58.15
N THR A 19 -28.41 3.38 58.33
CA THR A 19 -28.50 2.27 57.37
C THR A 19 -29.01 2.70 56.00
N ILE A 20 -29.98 3.62 55.93
CA ILE A 20 -30.52 4.16 54.67
C ILE A 20 -29.46 5.00 53.95
N VAL A 21 -28.73 5.85 54.67
CA VAL A 21 -27.67 6.68 54.09
C VAL A 21 -26.54 5.81 53.55
N VAL A 22 -26.09 4.80 54.32
CA VAL A 22 -25.02 3.89 53.88
C VAL A 22 -25.46 3.06 52.68
N THR A 23 -26.68 2.50 52.69
CA THR A 23 -27.19 1.72 51.55
C THR A 23 -27.41 2.58 50.31
N GLY A 24 -27.91 3.81 50.46
CA GLY A 24 -28.04 4.77 49.34
C GLY A 24 -26.69 5.14 48.73
N LEU A 25 -25.67 5.34 49.56
CA LEU A 25 -24.32 5.67 49.10
C LEU A 25 -23.66 4.49 48.36
N ILE A 26 -23.82 3.27 48.87
CA ILE A 26 -23.37 2.04 48.20
C ILE A 26 -24.11 1.84 46.87
N GLY A 27 -25.43 2.05 46.84
CA GLY A 27 -26.23 1.94 45.61
C GLY A 27 -25.80 2.94 44.54
N PHE A 28 -25.53 4.19 44.93
CA PHE A 28 -25.00 5.20 44.03
C PHE A 28 -23.58 4.88 43.53
N LEU A 29 -22.69 4.40 44.40
CA LEU A 29 -21.35 3.94 44.02
C LEU A 29 -21.40 2.77 43.03
N LEU A 30 -22.27 1.80 43.26
CA LEU A 30 -22.43 0.66 42.35
C LEU A 30 -22.94 1.13 40.98
N ALA A 31 -23.95 2.01 40.95
CA ALA A 31 -24.50 2.54 39.71
C ALA A 31 -23.44 3.31 38.90
N THR A 32 -22.65 4.15 39.56
CA THR A 32 -21.56 4.90 38.89
C THR A 32 -20.43 3.99 38.42
N TYR A 33 -20.11 2.93 39.17
CA TYR A 33 -19.11 1.96 38.75
C TYR A 33 -19.56 1.14 37.54
N LEU A 34 -20.81 0.67 37.53
CA LEU A 34 -21.36 -0.09 36.40
C LEU A 34 -21.40 0.72 35.11
N THR A 35 -21.75 2.00 35.17
CA THR A 35 -21.73 2.89 33.99
C THR A 35 -20.30 3.13 33.49
N LEU A 36 -19.33 3.25 34.39
CA LEU A 36 -17.92 3.36 34.01
C LEU A 36 -17.42 2.08 33.33
N VAL A 37 -17.72 0.90 33.89
CA VAL A 37 -17.33 -0.39 33.30
C VAL A 37 -17.96 -0.58 31.92
N GLN A 38 -19.22 -0.19 31.74
CA GLN A 38 -19.88 -0.24 30.43
C GLN A 38 -19.17 0.64 29.40
N SER A 39 -18.82 1.87 29.78
CA SER A 39 -18.07 2.81 28.92
C SER A 39 -16.69 2.25 28.56
N GLN A 40 -15.97 1.71 29.55
CA GLN A 40 -14.66 1.10 29.34
C GLN A 40 -14.74 -0.12 28.42
N ASN A 41 -15.76 -0.98 28.57
CA ASN A 41 -15.95 -2.13 27.70
C ASN A 41 -16.24 -1.69 26.25
N GLY A 42 -17.07 -0.67 26.05
CA GLY A 42 -17.34 -0.12 24.72
C GLY A 42 -16.08 0.45 24.05
N ALA A 43 -15.24 1.17 24.80
CA ALA A 43 -13.96 1.67 24.31
C ALA A 43 -12.99 0.54 23.94
N ASN A 44 -12.90 -0.50 24.78
CA ASN A 44 -12.04 -1.66 24.55
C ASN A 44 -12.44 -2.44 23.29
N VAL A 45 -13.74 -2.77 23.16
CA VAL A 45 -14.26 -3.50 22.00
C VAL A 45 -14.02 -2.73 20.69
N ARG A 46 -14.24 -1.40 20.71
CA ARG A 46 -13.98 -0.55 19.54
C ARG A 46 -12.49 -0.53 19.18
N SER A 47 -11.61 -0.47 20.18
CA SER A 47 -10.15 -0.50 19.97
C SER A 47 -9.70 -1.83 19.35
N GLN A 48 -10.21 -2.96 19.87
CA GLN A 48 -9.92 -4.28 19.31
C GLN A 48 -10.42 -4.40 17.87
N SER A 49 -11.66 -3.99 17.59
CA SER A 49 -12.24 -4.05 16.25
C SER A 49 -11.49 -3.14 15.26
N TRP A 50 -11.05 -1.95 15.70
CA TRP A 50 -10.25 -1.03 14.89
C TRP A 50 -8.90 -1.61 14.48
N ASN A 51 -8.23 -2.33 15.39
CA ASN A 51 -6.97 -3.00 15.11
C ASN A 51 -7.18 -4.24 14.23
N ALA A 52 -8.26 -5.01 14.47
CA ALA A 52 -8.61 -6.17 13.68
C ALA A 52 -9.00 -5.83 12.22
N ALA A 53 -9.40 -4.60 11.93
CA ALA A 53 -9.71 -4.16 10.57
C ALA A 53 -8.48 -3.99 9.68
N ILE A 54 -7.26 -3.90 10.24
CA ILE A 54 -6.03 -3.71 9.44
C ILE A 54 -5.76 -4.88 8.50
N PRO A 55 -5.64 -6.13 8.98
CA PRO A 55 -5.36 -7.27 8.10
C PRO A 55 -6.41 -7.45 7.00
N VAL A 56 -7.67 -7.10 7.30
CA VAL A 56 -8.78 -7.19 6.33
C VAL A 56 -8.62 -6.12 5.24
N VAL A 57 -8.23 -4.89 5.60
CA VAL A 57 -7.91 -3.84 4.62
C VAL A 57 -6.71 -4.24 3.78
N GLU A 58 -5.65 -4.75 4.40
CA GLU A 58 -4.42 -5.19 3.72
C GLU A 58 -4.70 -6.29 2.71
N ALA A 59 -5.53 -7.28 3.05
CA ALA A 59 -5.96 -8.31 2.10
C ALA A 59 -6.60 -7.73 0.83
N GLY A 60 -7.44 -6.70 0.97
CA GLY A 60 -8.04 -6.01 -0.17
C GLY A 60 -7.02 -5.21 -1.00
N ILE A 61 -6.02 -4.60 -0.35
CA ILE A 61 -4.94 -3.90 -1.05
C ILE A 61 -4.10 -4.89 -1.85
N GLU A 62 -3.70 -6.00 -1.24
CA GLU A 62 -2.89 -7.04 -1.89
C GLU A 62 -3.61 -7.63 -3.11
N GLU A 63 -4.91 -7.90 -3.01
CA GLU A 63 -5.68 -8.37 -4.16
C GLU A 63 -5.71 -7.35 -5.31
N ALA A 64 -5.91 -6.07 -4.99
CA ALA A 64 -5.92 -5.02 -6.01
C ALA A 64 -4.55 -4.82 -6.66
N LEU A 65 -3.47 -4.85 -5.87
CA LEU A 65 -2.11 -4.72 -6.40
C LEU A 65 -1.71 -5.94 -7.23
N ALA A 66 -2.10 -7.15 -6.82
CA ALA A 66 -1.87 -8.36 -7.59
C ALA A 66 -2.61 -8.30 -8.93
N HIS A 67 -3.87 -7.89 -8.93
CA HIS A 67 -4.68 -7.76 -10.15
C HIS A 67 -4.12 -6.69 -11.10
N LEU A 68 -3.69 -5.54 -10.56
CA LEU A 68 -2.98 -4.51 -11.32
C LEU A 68 -1.66 -5.00 -11.90
N ASN A 69 -0.92 -5.87 -11.19
CA ASN A 69 0.32 -6.42 -11.70
C ASN A 69 0.07 -7.41 -12.84
N THR A 70 -0.94 -8.28 -12.72
CA THR A 70 -1.21 -9.30 -13.75
C THR A 70 -1.89 -8.73 -15.00
N HIS A 71 -2.92 -7.89 -14.85
CA HIS A 71 -3.71 -7.38 -15.97
C HIS A 71 -3.38 -5.94 -16.34
N GLY A 72 -2.85 -5.16 -15.39
CA GLY A 72 -2.48 -3.78 -15.62
C GLY A 72 -1.22 -3.62 -16.48
N LEU A 73 -0.35 -4.63 -16.60
CA LEU A 73 0.85 -4.57 -17.45
C LEU A 73 0.51 -4.38 -18.93
N THR A 74 -0.49 -5.08 -19.45
CA THR A 74 -0.90 -5.01 -20.86
C THR A 74 -1.89 -3.89 -21.15
N ASN A 75 -2.15 -2.99 -20.18
CA ASN A 75 -3.23 -1.99 -20.24
C ASN A 75 -4.61 -2.60 -20.59
N GLY A 76 -4.85 -3.86 -20.18
CA GLY A 76 -6.06 -4.60 -20.47
C GLY A 76 -7.27 -4.16 -19.63
N THR A 77 -8.44 -4.75 -19.88
CA THR A 77 -9.60 -4.53 -18.99
C THR A 77 -9.33 -5.10 -17.61
N LEU A 78 -9.72 -4.38 -16.55
CA LEU A 78 -9.66 -4.87 -15.18
C LEU A 78 -10.97 -5.54 -14.72
N ALA A 79 -12.00 -5.60 -15.57
CA ALA A 79 -13.30 -6.24 -15.28
C ALA A 79 -13.27 -7.77 -15.49
N LEU A 80 -12.28 -8.43 -14.87
CA LEU A 80 -12.03 -9.87 -14.99
C LEU A 80 -11.93 -10.50 -13.60
N GLU A 81 -12.05 -11.83 -13.50
CA GLU A 81 -11.82 -12.58 -12.25
C GLU A 81 -12.72 -12.18 -11.06
N GLY A 82 -13.92 -11.68 -11.35
CA GLY A 82 -14.90 -11.25 -10.35
C GLY A 82 -14.84 -9.76 -10.02
N TRP A 83 -13.97 -8.99 -10.67
CA TRP A 83 -14.00 -7.53 -10.62
C TRP A 83 -15.13 -7.00 -11.48
N SER A 84 -15.84 -6.01 -10.94
CA SER A 84 -16.95 -5.33 -11.59
C SER A 84 -16.55 -3.90 -11.93
N GLU A 85 -16.88 -3.44 -13.15
CA GLU A 85 -16.66 -2.07 -13.58
C GLU A 85 -17.94 -1.25 -13.41
N SER A 86 -17.81 -0.07 -12.80
CA SER A 86 -18.90 0.90 -12.69
C SER A 86 -18.35 2.32 -12.83
N GLY A 87 -18.71 3.01 -13.92
CA GLY A 87 -18.34 4.41 -14.11
C GLY A 87 -16.84 4.67 -14.24
N GLY A 88 -16.06 3.69 -14.74
CA GLY A 88 -14.61 3.76 -14.86
C GLY A 88 -13.83 3.38 -13.59
N ASP A 89 -14.53 3.05 -12.51
CA ASP A 89 -13.95 2.46 -11.30
C ASP A 89 -14.13 0.93 -11.35
N PHE A 90 -13.10 0.18 -10.97
CA PHE A 90 -13.16 -1.29 -10.87
C PHE A 90 -13.24 -1.69 -9.41
N SER A 91 -14.22 -2.52 -9.04
CA SER A 91 -14.44 -2.89 -7.64
C SER A 91 -14.65 -4.38 -7.46
N ILE A 92 -14.15 -4.89 -6.33
CA ILE A 92 -14.40 -6.24 -5.85
C ILE A 92 -14.60 -6.21 -4.34
N GLY A 93 -15.34 -7.18 -3.81
CA GLY A 93 -15.41 -7.42 -2.38
C GLY A 93 -15.43 -8.90 -2.09
N ARG A 94 -14.71 -9.32 -1.05
CA ARG A 94 -14.69 -10.70 -0.57
C ARG A 94 -14.84 -10.76 0.94
N SER A 95 -15.40 -11.87 1.41
CA SER A 95 -15.48 -12.22 2.82
C SER A 95 -14.17 -12.83 3.30
N VAL A 96 -13.71 -12.41 4.47
CA VAL A 96 -12.59 -12.96 5.23
C VAL A 96 -13.16 -13.41 6.58
N GLY A 97 -13.62 -14.66 6.63
CA GLY A 97 -14.39 -15.17 7.78
C GLY A 97 -15.69 -14.38 7.96
N ASP A 98 -15.93 -13.87 9.17
CA ASP A 98 -17.09 -13.04 9.50
C ASP A 98 -16.95 -11.56 9.08
N SER A 99 -15.77 -11.18 8.60
CA SER A 99 -15.45 -9.82 8.12
C SER A 99 -15.44 -9.80 6.60
N PHE A 100 -15.45 -8.62 5.99
CA PHE A 100 -15.31 -8.51 4.53
C PHE A 100 -14.54 -7.24 4.16
N TYR A 101 -13.90 -7.25 3.00
CA TYR A 101 -13.36 -6.03 2.40
C TYR A 101 -14.08 -5.69 1.11
N SER A 102 -14.03 -4.42 0.76
CA SER A 102 -14.36 -3.91 -0.56
C SER A 102 -13.22 -3.03 -1.01
N VAL A 103 -12.65 -3.33 -2.17
CA VAL A 103 -11.57 -2.59 -2.77
C VAL A 103 -12.01 -2.02 -4.12
N THR A 104 -11.52 -0.83 -4.43
CA THR A 104 -11.82 -0.11 -5.66
C THR A 104 -10.54 0.44 -6.27
N ILE A 105 -10.31 0.15 -7.53
CA ILE A 105 -9.25 0.73 -8.35
C ILE A 105 -9.86 1.87 -9.15
N ARG A 106 -9.24 3.04 -9.04
CA ARG A 106 -9.64 4.29 -9.71
C ARG A 106 -8.53 4.79 -10.61
N ASN A 107 -8.88 5.72 -11.49
CA ASN A 107 -7.93 6.41 -12.37
C ASN A 107 -7.13 5.44 -13.25
N TYR A 108 -7.81 4.39 -13.73
CA TYR A 108 -7.27 3.42 -14.67
C TYR A 108 -8.09 3.47 -15.96
N VAL A 109 -7.43 3.77 -17.08
CA VAL A 109 -8.04 3.81 -18.40
C VAL A 109 -7.47 2.69 -19.24
N VAL A 110 -8.34 1.78 -19.69
CA VAL A 110 -7.99 0.67 -20.57
C VAL A 110 -7.35 1.21 -21.86
N GLY A 111 -6.20 0.65 -22.24
CA GLY A 111 -5.44 1.07 -23.43
C GLY A 111 -4.62 2.36 -23.28
N SER A 112 -4.64 3.04 -22.13
CA SER A 112 -3.79 4.21 -21.89
C SER A 112 -2.35 3.81 -21.51
N LEU A 113 -1.36 4.44 -22.13
CA LEU A 113 0.06 4.21 -21.82
C LEU A 113 0.49 4.87 -20.49
N SER A 114 -0.25 5.87 -20.02
CA SER A 114 0.08 6.68 -18.84
C SER A 114 -0.95 6.52 -17.72
N ASN A 115 -1.05 5.31 -17.17
CA ASN A 115 -1.94 5.02 -16.04
C ASN A 115 -1.25 5.27 -14.69
N SER A 116 -1.94 5.97 -13.78
CA SER A 116 -1.53 6.19 -12.38
C SER A 116 -2.65 5.74 -11.43
N PRO A 117 -2.86 4.42 -11.29
CA PRO A 117 -4.02 3.90 -10.59
C PRO A 117 -3.99 4.23 -9.10
N ILE A 118 -5.18 4.45 -8.54
CA ILE A 118 -5.39 4.70 -7.12
C ILE A 118 -6.21 3.55 -6.56
N VAL A 119 -5.68 2.86 -5.55
CA VAL A 119 -6.36 1.75 -4.88
C VAL A 119 -6.98 2.26 -3.58
N GLU A 120 -8.28 2.08 -3.43
CA GLU A 120 -9.02 2.36 -2.20
C GLU A 120 -9.55 1.05 -1.61
N SER A 121 -8.97 0.58 -0.50
CA SER A 121 -9.42 -0.62 0.20
C SER A 121 -10.15 -0.25 1.49
N LYS A 122 -11.30 -0.86 1.73
CA LYS A 122 -12.11 -0.71 2.95
C LYS A 122 -12.36 -2.08 3.56
N GLY A 123 -11.94 -2.27 4.80
CA GLY A 123 -12.17 -3.49 5.58
C GLY A 123 -13.24 -3.26 6.63
N TYR A 124 -14.17 -4.19 6.73
CA TYR A 124 -15.30 -4.18 7.64
C TYR A 124 -15.20 -5.37 8.58
N VAL A 125 -15.05 -5.08 9.86
CA VAL A 125 -14.96 -6.11 10.92
C VAL A 125 -16.17 -6.04 11.82
N VAL A 126 -16.66 -7.20 12.22
CA VAL A 126 -17.78 -7.32 13.15
C VAL A 126 -17.42 -6.69 14.48
N MET A 127 -18.21 -5.72 14.92
CA MET A 127 -18.18 -5.27 16.31
C MET A 127 -18.99 -6.27 17.14
N PRO A 128 -18.40 -6.87 18.19
CA PRO A 128 -19.15 -7.57 19.21
C PRO A 128 -20.28 -6.67 19.72
N LEU A 129 -21.49 -7.22 19.83
CA LEU A 129 -22.65 -6.48 20.33
C LEU A 129 -22.35 -5.98 21.75
N VAL A 130 -22.05 -4.70 21.88
CA VAL A 130 -22.15 -4.02 23.16
C VAL A 130 -23.65 -3.94 23.40
N LEU A 131 -24.17 -4.76 24.31
CA LEU A 131 -25.52 -4.52 24.83
C LEU A 131 -25.49 -3.13 25.47
N ALA A 132 -25.82 -2.12 24.67
CA ALA A 132 -26.46 -0.95 25.22
C ALA A 132 -27.68 -1.52 25.91
N ALA A 133 -27.74 -1.39 27.24
CA ALA A 133 -29.01 -1.44 27.92
C ALA A 133 -29.97 -0.63 27.05
N SER A 134 -30.96 -1.29 26.48
CA SER A 134 -32.01 -0.64 25.71
C SER A 134 -32.39 0.63 26.47
N GLN A 135 -32.57 1.76 25.76
CA GLN A 135 -33.01 3.04 26.35
C GLN A 135 -34.29 2.91 27.22
N ASN A 136 -34.93 1.74 27.23
CA ASN A 136 -36.01 1.36 28.12
C ASN A 136 -35.52 0.27 29.08
N ALA A 137 -35.21 0.64 30.32
CA ALA A 137 -34.75 -0.29 31.35
C ALA A 137 -35.84 -1.26 31.88
N LEU A 138 -37.08 -1.26 31.37
CA LEU A 138 -38.20 -1.94 32.02
C LEU A 138 -39.33 -2.48 31.12
N LEU A 139 -39.16 -2.55 29.80
CA LEU A 139 -40.15 -3.20 28.93
C LEU A 139 -39.53 -4.41 28.26
N ALA A 140 -40.02 -5.60 28.61
CA ALA A 140 -39.74 -6.85 27.92
C ALA A 140 -40.14 -6.71 26.45
N SER A 141 -39.21 -6.29 25.60
CA SER A 141 -39.40 -6.33 24.16
C SER A 141 -39.34 -7.79 23.72
N SER A 142 -40.46 -8.25 23.18
CA SER A 142 -40.57 -9.42 22.29
C SER A 142 -39.31 -9.62 21.46
N PRO A 143 -38.80 -10.85 21.27
CA PRO A 143 -37.58 -11.10 20.52
C PRO A 143 -37.81 -10.75 19.05
N SER A 144 -37.54 -9.50 18.69
CA SER A 144 -37.33 -9.12 17.30
C SER A 144 -35.95 -9.63 16.91
N PRO A 145 -35.81 -10.51 15.90
CA PRO A 145 -34.55 -11.15 15.52
C PRO A 145 -33.65 -10.20 14.72
N ASN A 146 -33.71 -8.90 14.97
CA ASN A 146 -32.80 -7.95 14.35
C ASN A 146 -31.47 -7.96 15.10
N ASN A 147 -30.75 -9.08 15.00
CA ASN A 147 -29.30 -9.14 15.17
C ASN A 147 -28.66 -8.35 14.03
N THR A 148 -28.83 -7.03 14.02
CA THR A 148 -28.11 -6.15 13.10
C THR A 148 -26.66 -6.15 13.55
N ILE A 149 -25.86 -7.05 12.99
CA ILE A 149 -24.42 -7.10 13.20
C ILE A 149 -23.86 -5.75 12.78
N SER A 150 -23.31 -5.01 13.73
CA SER A 150 -22.68 -3.72 13.46
C SER A 150 -21.26 -3.95 12.99
N TYR A 151 -20.86 -3.31 11.89
CA TYR A 151 -19.50 -3.40 11.37
C TYR A 151 -18.73 -2.11 11.64
N LEU A 152 -17.48 -2.25 12.07
CA LEU A 152 -16.51 -1.17 12.05
C LEU A 152 -15.81 -1.18 10.69
N GLY A 153 -15.87 -0.05 9.97
CA GLY A 153 -15.14 0.15 8.73
C GLY A 153 -13.83 0.91 8.95
N ARG A 154 -12.74 0.45 8.34
CA ARG A 154 -11.48 1.19 8.18
C ARG A 154 -11.10 1.20 6.70
N GLY A 155 -10.56 2.32 6.21
CA GLY A 155 -10.16 2.46 4.80
C GLY A 155 -8.75 3.00 4.64
N VAL A 156 -8.07 2.57 3.58
CA VAL A 156 -6.74 3.02 3.16
C VAL A 156 -6.78 3.33 1.67
N ARG A 157 -6.07 4.39 1.28
CA ARG A 157 -5.85 4.76 -0.12
C ARG A 157 -4.37 4.66 -0.45
N VAL A 158 -4.05 4.00 -1.55
CA VAL A 158 -2.69 3.81 -2.07
C VAL A 158 -2.59 4.43 -3.45
N HIS A 159 -1.57 5.27 -3.66
CA HIS A 159 -1.23 5.80 -4.97
C HIS A 159 -0.19 4.87 -5.60
N CYS A 160 -0.52 4.32 -6.77
CA CYS A 160 0.32 3.34 -7.43
C CYS A 160 1.04 3.98 -8.63
N ARG A 161 2.30 3.61 -8.82
CA ARG A 161 3.09 3.88 -10.03
C ARG A 161 3.72 2.58 -10.50
N ARG A 162 3.99 2.47 -11.80
CA ARG A 162 4.83 1.37 -12.30
C ARG A 162 6.24 1.58 -11.76
N ASP A 163 6.78 0.55 -11.12
CA ASP A 163 8.18 0.50 -10.70
C ASP A 163 8.81 -0.69 -11.40
N PHE A 164 9.92 -0.44 -12.10
CA PHE A 164 10.64 -1.48 -12.81
C PHE A 164 11.81 -1.91 -11.93
N ILE A 165 11.98 -3.23 -11.74
CA ILE A 165 13.08 -3.81 -10.95
C ILE A 165 14.45 -3.42 -11.54
N PHE A 166 14.47 -3.12 -12.84
CA PHE A 166 15.60 -2.49 -13.52
C PHE A 166 15.10 -1.21 -14.18
N MET A 167 15.51 -0.06 -13.66
CA MET A 167 15.13 1.26 -14.21
C MET A 167 15.79 1.54 -15.56
N ARG A 168 16.78 0.74 -15.95
CA ARG A 168 17.66 0.90 -17.11
C ARG A 168 17.96 -0.48 -17.68
N GLY A 169 18.34 -0.56 -18.96
CA GLY A 169 18.62 -1.83 -19.65
C GLY A 169 19.78 -2.63 -19.03
N MET A 170 20.76 -1.96 -18.44
CA MET A 170 21.84 -2.60 -17.69
C MET A 170 22.20 -1.78 -16.46
N VAL A 171 22.30 -2.42 -15.29
CA VAL A 171 22.68 -1.75 -14.04
C VAL A 171 23.72 -2.54 -13.26
N ALA A 172 24.76 -1.88 -12.77
CA ALA A 172 25.75 -2.48 -11.87
C ALA A 172 25.99 -1.66 -10.59
N LYS A 173 26.35 -2.35 -9.51
CA LYS A 173 26.70 -1.74 -8.21
C LYS A 173 28.02 -0.96 -8.28
N ASP A 174 29.05 -1.56 -8.89
CA ASP A 174 30.38 -0.96 -9.01
C ASP A 174 30.59 -0.37 -10.41
N SER A 175 31.33 -1.03 -11.28
CA SER A 175 31.65 -0.55 -12.62
C SER A 175 31.16 -1.48 -13.72
N ILE A 176 30.97 -0.91 -14.91
CA ILE A 176 30.74 -1.64 -16.15
C ILE A 176 31.85 -1.25 -17.12
N ASP A 177 32.54 -2.27 -17.64
CA ASP A 177 33.53 -2.09 -18.69
C ASP A 177 33.02 -2.70 -20.01
N LEU A 178 32.76 -1.83 -20.99
CA LEU A 178 32.37 -2.17 -22.36
C LEU A 178 33.53 -1.96 -23.36
N ASN A 179 34.76 -2.26 -22.96
CA ASN A 179 35.94 -2.26 -23.84
C ASN A 179 35.95 -3.39 -24.90
N GLY A 180 34.82 -4.07 -25.12
CA GLY A 180 34.64 -5.00 -26.24
C GLY A 180 34.40 -4.28 -27.56
N ASN A 181 34.77 -4.91 -28.68
CA ASN A 181 34.42 -4.39 -30.00
C ASN A 181 32.93 -4.59 -30.26
N ASN A 182 32.25 -3.52 -30.70
CA ASN A 182 30.86 -3.55 -31.19
C ASN A 182 29.83 -4.01 -30.13
N VAL A 183 30.02 -3.63 -28.86
CA VAL A 183 28.96 -3.80 -27.85
C VAL A 183 27.85 -2.80 -28.16
N ARG A 184 26.62 -3.28 -28.34
CA ARG A 184 25.45 -2.45 -28.62
C ARG A 184 24.41 -2.63 -27.54
N THR A 185 23.84 -1.53 -27.07
CA THR A 185 22.62 -1.56 -26.24
C THR A 185 21.54 -0.74 -26.90
N ASP A 186 20.35 -1.29 -26.95
CA ASP A 186 19.16 -0.65 -27.47
C ASP A 186 17.92 -1.20 -26.74
N SER A 187 16.73 -0.77 -27.16
CA SER A 187 15.48 -1.29 -26.61
C SER A 187 14.48 -1.61 -27.71
N PHE A 188 13.43 -2.35 -27.36
CA PHE A 188 12.27 -2.56 -28.21
C PHE A 188 11.04 -2.70 -27.33
N ASP A 189 9.89 -2.29 -27.86
CA ASP A 189 8.61 -2.49 -27.21
C ASP A 189 7.87 -3.65 -27.87
N SER A 190 7.79 -4.79 -27.17
CA SER A 190 7.07 -5.98 -27.63
C SER A 190 5.55 -5.76 -27.84
N SER A 191 5.00 -4.68 -27.30
CA SER A 191 3.59 -4.32 -27.44
C SER A 191 3.33 -3.36 -28.61
N ASP A 192 4.36 -2.72 -29.16
CA ASP A 192 4.24 -1.79 -30.27
C ASP A 192 4.60 -2.47 -31.61
N PRO A 193 3.64 -2.62 -32.55
CA PRO A 193 3.91 -3.16 -33.89
C PRO A 193 4.85 -2.32 -34.75
N LEU A 194 5.11 -1.04 -34.40
CA LEU A 194 6.08 -0.19 -35.10
C LEU A 194 7.52 -0.45 -34.65
N HIS A 195 7.69 -0.99 -33.44
CA HIS A 195 8.99 -1.23 -32.80
C HIS A 195 9.23 -2.72 -32.48
N SER A 196 8.37 -3.61 -32.97
CA SER A 196 8.52 -5.06 -32.88
C SER A 196 7.78 -5.78 -34.01
N THR A 197 8.24 -6.98 -34.38
CA THR A 197 7.53 -7.85 -35.34
C THR A 197 7.00 -9.09 -34.63
N ASN A 198 5.68 -9.19 -34.50
CA ASN A 198 5.01 -10.23 -33.69
C ASN A 198 5.55 -10.28 -32.25
N GLY A 199 5.85 -9.11 -31.66
CA GLY A 199 6.45 -9.01 -30.32
C GLY A 199 7.92 -9.40 -30.23
N ASN A 200 8.59 -9.66 -31.36
CA ASN A 200 10.02 -9.97 -31.40
C ASN A 200 10.85 -8.73 -31.74
N TYR A 201 12.06 -8.70 -31.17
CA TYR A 201 13.07 -7.71 -31.50
C TYR A 201 13.49 -7.79 -32.97
N VAL A 202 13.56 -6.63 -33.62
CA VAL A 202 14.10 -6.45 -34.97
C VAL A 202 15.06 -5.27 -34.95
N ALA A 203 16.32 -5.50 -35.32
CA ALA A 203 17.38 -4.49 -35.19
C ALA A 203 17.10 -3.16 -35.92
N GLY A 204 16.36 -3.20 -37.03
CA GLY A 204 15.97 -2.00 -37.78
C GLY A 204 14.80 -1.19 -37.17
N MET A 205 14.19 -1.71 -36.11
CA MET A 205 13.04 -1.12 -35.41
C MET A 205 13.37 -0.87 -33.92
N ALA A 206 14.65 -0.94 -33.56
CA ALA A 206 15.11 -0.70 -32.20
C ALA A 206 14.96 0.78 -31.82
N MET A 207 14.71 1.00 -30.53
CA MET A 207 14.54 2.31 -29.90
C MET A 207 15.79 2.68 -29.08
N ASP A 208 15.79 3.92 -28.59
CA ASP A 208 16.84 4.60 -27.84
C ASP A 208 16.66 4.57 -26.32
N ASN A 209 16.06 3.50 -25.78
CA ASN A 209 15.93 3.29 -24.33
C ASN A 209 16.82 2.15 -23.79
N GLY A 210 17.93 1.87 -24.47
CA GLY A 210 18.95 0.89 -24.07
C GLY A 210 19.87 1.40 -22.96
N ASP A 211 19.31 2.04 -21.94
CA ASP A 211 20.10 2.82 -20.99
C ASP A 211 21.02 1.96 -20.11
N ILE A 212 22.16 2.52 -19.71
CA ILE A 212 23.12 1.87 -18.81
C ILE A 212 23.33 2.72 -17.57
N ALA A 213 23.34 2.10 -16.40
CA ALA A 213 23.66 2.80 -15.18
C ALA A 213 24.63 2.05 -14.27
N VAL A 214 25.48 2.80 -13.58
CA VAL A 214 26.42 2.29 -12.57
C VAL A 214 26.28 3.11 -11.30
N ASN A 215 26.33 2.46 -10.14
CA ASN A 215 26.22 3.15 -8.85
C ASN A 215 27.59 3.58 -8.26
N ALA A 216 28.71 3.26 -8.92
CA ALA A 216 30.02 3.72 -8.46
C ALA A 216 30.27 5.20 -8.73
N SER A 217 30.85 5.85 -7.72
CA SER A 217 31.38 7.22 -7.72
C SER A 217 32.84 7.31 -8.16
N LEU A 218 33.36 6.31 -8.88
CA LEU A 218 34.76 6.24 -9.30
C LEU A 218 34.96 6.87 -10.68
N THR A 219 36.17 7.37 -10.94
CA THR A 219 36.58 7.78 -12.30
C THR A 219 36.55 6.56 -13.22
N ASN A 220 35.96 6.71 -14.41
CA ASN A 220 35.75 5.66 -15.40
C ASN A 220 34.91 4.49 -14.85
N SER A 221 33.92 4.80 -14.00
CA SER A 221 32.97 3.80 -13.49
C SER A 221 32.15 3.15 -14.61
N LEU A 222 31.98 3.84 -15.73
CA LEU A 222 31.46 3.30 -16.98
C LEU A 222 32.46 3.56 -18.11
N SER A 223 33.03 2.49 -18.68
CA SER A 223 33.96 2.58 -19.82
C SER A 223 33.27 2.11 -21.10
N ILE A 224 33.11 3.02 -22.05
CA ILE A 224 32.44 2.81 -23.35
C ILE A 224 33.54 2.86 -24.41
N GLY A 225 34.32 1.80 -24.57
CA GLY A 225 35.48 1.79 -25.48
C GLY A 225 35.06 2.07 -26.93
N ASN A 226 34.48 1.06 -27.59
CA ASN A 226 33.93 1.14 -28.96
C ASN A 226 32.49 0.60 -28.98
N ALA A 227 31.71 1.00 -27.97
CA ALA A 227 30.33 0.54 -27.79
C ALA A 227 29.33 1.61 -28.24
N ASP A 228 28.21 1.15 -28.80
CA ASP A 228 27.10 1.97 -29.29
C ASP A 228 25.92 1.85 -28.32
N ILE A 229 25.70 2.89 -27.52
CA ILE A 229 24.63 2.94 -26.52
C ILE A 229 23.49 3.80 -27.08
N TYR A 230 22.42 3.16 -27.54
CA TYR A 230 21.18 3.82 -27.94
C TYR A 230 20.34 4.05 -26.69
N GLY A 231 20.70 5.07 -25.93
CA GLY A 231 20.19 5.26 -24.56
C GLY A 231 21.04 6.22 -23.76
N HIS A 232 20.56 6.54 -22.57
CA HIS A 232 21.23 7.37 -21.59
C HIS A 232 22.23 6.57 -20.77
N VAL A 233 23.26 7.25 -20.30
CA VAL A 233 24.19 6.71 -19.30
C VAL A 233 24.04 7.45 -17.98
N SER A 234 24.08 6.71 -16.88
CA SER A 234 24.00 7.30 -15.55
C SER A 234 25.06 6.70 -14.62
N THR A 235 25.74 7.54 -13.87
CA THR A 235 26.74 7.12 -12.88
C THR A 235 26.32 7.56 -11.48
N GLY A 236 26.91 6.95 -10.44
CA GLY A 236 26.72 7.40 -9.07
C GLY A 236 27.26 8.82 -8.86
N PRO A 237 26.86 9.54 -7.80
CA PRO A 237 27.32 10.89 -7.50
C PRO A 237 28.85 11.01 -7.56
N GLY A 238 29.36 11.84 -8.48
CA GLY A 238 30.80 12.04 -8.69
C GLY A 238 31.51 10.99 -9.54
N GLY A 239 30.78 10.03 -10.11
CA GLY A 239 31.29 9.10 -11.12
C GLY A 239 31.56 9.78 -12.47
N THR A 240 32.37 9.14 -13.31
CA THR A 240 32.62 9.63 -14.67
C THR A 240 32.47 8.52 -15.70
N VAL A 241 31.95 8.90 -16.87
CA VAL A 241 31.89 8.02 -18.05
C VAL A 241 33.13 8.25 -18.90
N ALA A 242 33.89 7.19 -19.17
CA ALA A 242 34.92 7.18 -20.18
C ALA A 242 34.34 6.70 -21.49
N ILE A 243 34.64 7.38 -22.59
CA ILE A 243 34.25 6.96 -23.93
C ILE A 243 35.48 6.92 -24.83
N GLY A 244 35.66 5.82 -25.56
CA GLY A 244 36.73 5.67 -26.52
C GLY A 244 36.39 6.35 -27.85
N PRO A 245 37.36 6.41 -28.78
CA PRO A 245 37.25 7.25 -29.98
C PRO A 245 36.09 6.89 -30.92
N GLN A 246 35.62 5.64 -30.88
CA GLN A 246 34.53 5.15 -31.72
C GLN A 246 33.24 4.89 -30.94
N GLY A 247 33.24 5.07 -29.61
CA GLY A 247 32.04 4.88 -28.80
C GLY A 247 31.04 6.02 -29.01
N ALA A 248 29.75 5.71 -28.93
CA ALA A 248 28.68 6.69 -29.04
C ALA A 248 27.57 6.43 -28.00
N VAL A 249 27.05 7.51 -27.41
CA VAL A 249 25.90 7.49 -26.48
C VAL A 249 24.93 8.59 -26.93
N GLY A 250 23.69 8.24 -27.23
CA GLY A 250 22.71 9.22 -27.71
C GLY A 250 21.46 8.56 -28.29
N ASP A 251 20.59 9.38 -28.87
CA ASP A 251 19.39 8.91 -29.57
C ASP A 251 19.71 8.20 -30.89
N THR A 252 18.67 7.62 -31.50
CA THR A 252 18.80 6.99 -32.81
C THR A 252 19.32 7.94 -33.90
N ALA A 253 19.05 9.24 -33.82
CA ALA A 253 19.48 10.22 -34.81
C ALA A 253 20.99 10.55 -34.68
N PHE A 254 21.50 10.66 -33.46
CA PHE A 254 22.91 10.85 -33.12
C PHE A 254 23.75 9.72 -33.71
N HIS A 255 23.33 8.48 -33.47
CA HIS A 255 23.95 7.29 -34.06
C HIS A 255 23.84 7.25 -35.59
N ASN A 256 22.66 7.53 -36.14
CA ASN A 256 22.45 7.56 -37.60
C ASN A 256 23.27 8.64 -38.32
N SER A 257 23.64 9.70 -37.60
CA SER A 257 24.52 10.76 -38.10
C SER A 257 26.01 10.43 -38.03
N ASN A 258 26.37 9.21 -37.60
CA ASN A 258 27.74 8.75 -37.36
C ASN A 258 28.52 9.70 -36.43
N GLN A 259 27.84 10.24 -35.41
CA GLN A 259 28.50 11.02 -34.37
C GLN A 259 29.08 10.09 -33.30
N HIS A 260 30.22 10.48 -32.75
CA HIS A 260 30.91 9.76 -31.69
C HIS A 260 30.99 10.63 -30.43
N GLY A 261 31.12 9.99 -29.28
CA GLY A 261 31.06 10.64 -27.97
C GLY A 261 29.67 10.57 -27.35
N ILE A 262 29.43 11.44 -26.37
CA ILE A 262 28.18 11.47 -25.60
C ILE A 262 27.37 12.68 -26.08
N GLU A 263 26.14 12.43 -26.52
CA GLU A 263 25.20 13.47 -26.88
C GLU A 263 24.89 14.38 -25.67
N THR A 264 24.68 15.67 -25.94
CA THR A 264 24.43 16.64 -24.87
C THR A 264 23.14 16.30 -24.12
N GLY A 265 23.24 16.08 -22.80
CA GLY A 265 22.12 15.72 -21.94
C GLY A 265 21.90 14.21 -21.76
N TRP A 266 22.68 13.37 -22.45
CA TRP A 266 22.55 11.90 -22.42
C TRP A 266 23.43 11.20 -21.38
N SER A 267 24.17 11.96 -20.57
CA SER A 267 24.91 11.46 -19.40
C SER A 267 24.49 12.20 -18.14
N LYS A 268 24.31 11.46 -17.05
CA LYS A 268 24.02 11.99 -15.70
C LYS A 268 24.87 11.32 -14.63
N ASP A 269 25.05 11.99 -13.50
CA ASP A 269 25.81 11.54 -12.33
C ASP A 269 24.95 11.49 -11.06
N ASP A 270 23.64 11.34 -11.20
CA ASP A 270 22.65 11.42 -10.12
C ASP A 270 22.06 10.05 -9.72
N MET A 271 22.69 8.96 -10.13
CA MET A 271 22.17 7.62 -9.88
C MET A 271 22.38 7.21 -8.42
N ASN A 272 21.29 7.05 -7.66
CA ASN A 272 21.33 6.67 -6.25
C ASN A 272 20.36 5.51 -6.00
N VAL A 273 20.81 4.29 -6.30
CA VAL A 273 20.04 3.06 -6.07
C VAL A 273 20.82 2.11 -5.17
N SER A 274 20.13 1.48 -4.23
CA SER A 274 20.75 0.56 -3.26
C SER A 274 20.66 -0.88 -3.75
N PHE A 275 21.81 -1.54 -3.87
CA PHE A 275 21.93 -2.98 -4.13
C PHE A 275 22.43 -3.67 -2.86
N PRO A 276 21.54 -4.15 -1.97
CA PRO A 276 21.95 -4.85 -0.75
C PRO A 276 22.61 -6.19 -1.10
N ASP A 277 23.62 -6.57 -0.32
CA ASP A 277 24.32 -7.82 -0.54
C ASP A 277 23.42 -9.01 -0.19
N VAL A 278 23.37 -10.00 -1.08
CA VAL A 278 22.70 -11.27 -0.81
C VAL A 278 23.58 -12.07 0.13
N GLN A 279 23.12 -12.30 1.36
CA GLN A 279 23.78 -13.22 2.29
C GLN A 279 23.55 -14.66 1.81
N PRO A 280 24.60 -15.51 1.77
CA PRO A 280 24.42 -16.93 1.48
C PRO A 280 23.52 -17.60 2.53
N PRO A 281 22.74 -18.63 2.16
CA PRO A 281 21.87 -19.36 3.06
C PRO A 281 22.63 -20.13 4.16
#